data_AF-A0A815TXW2-F1
#
_entry.id   AF-A0A815TXW2-F1
#
_cell.length_a   1.000
_cell.length_b   1.000
_cell.length_c   1.000
_cell.angle_alpha   90.00
_cell.angle_beta   90.00
_cell.angle_gamma   90.00
#
_symmetry.space_group_name_H-M   'P 1'
#
loop_
_entity.id
_entity.type
_entity.pdbx_description
1 polymer ?
#
loop_
_entity_poly.entity_id
_entity_poly.type
_entity_poly.pdbx_seq_one_letter_code
_entity_poly.pdbx_strand_id
1 'polypeptide(L)'
;MAKKHCTFPNEHNLSKDEAAALYLYTMEMSDEATAYRLLNQTLRAEDRSTIRPWFFYLKLLDSAANKLPKFKGTVWRGVNKNVSHTFKKGQKITWWSVSSCSTSVDVISSFLGNAPQSTLFNIDCVNGKSIAAYTSYPTEDEVILMPGTTLEVVANPLHHHGGLHIIHLKEISEDDDDEQESSGLSTASASATASVAKKFSSMNL
;
A
#
# COMPACT_ATOMS: atom_id res chain seq x y z
N MET A 1 -17.98 14.46 12.04
CA MET A 1 -18.61 13.88 10.84
C MET A 1 -18.40 12.38 10.81
N ALA A 2 -17.15 11.87 10.72
CA ALA A 2 -16.85 10.42 10.71
C ALA A 2 -17.45 9.62 11.88
N LYS A 3 -17.44 10.15 13.12
CA LYS A 3 -18.04 9.50 14.30
C LYS A 3 -19.53 9.13 14.16
N LYS A 4 -20.27 9.80 13.25
CA LYS A 4 -21.68 9.51 12.99
C LYS A 4 -21.88 8.31 12.06
N HIS A 5 -20.84 7.91 11.33
CA HIS A 5 -20.83 6.79 10.38
C HIS A 5 -20.03 5.60 10.90
N CYS A 6 -19.65 5.62 12.18
CA CYS A 6 -18.92 4.52 12.79
C CYS A 6 -19.86 3.34 13.03
N THR A 7 -19.51 2.20 12.44
CA THR A 7 -20.08 0.91 12.80
C THR A 7 -19.73 0.60 14.27
N PHE A 8 -20.66 0.84 15.19
CA PHE A 8 -20.50 0.54 16.61
C PHE A 8 -21.84 0.17 17.27
N PRO A 9 -21.92 -0.94 18.04
CA PRO A 9 -20.87 -1.95 18.23
C PRO A 9 -20.53 -2.64 16.90
N ASN A 10 -19.34 -3.25 16.83
CA ASN A 10 -18.87 -3.98 15.65
C ASN A 10 -18.22 -5.30 16.06
N GLU A 11 -18.13 -6.21 15.11
CA GLU A 11 -17.62 -7.58 15.30
C GLU A 11 -16.14 -7.64 15.72
N HIS A 12 -15.35 -6.62 15.39
CA HIS A 12 -13.90 -6.58 15.65
C HIS A 12 -13.52 -5.83 16.94
N ASN A 13 -14.49 -5.47 17.78
CA ASN A 13 -14.27 -4.74 19.03
C ASN A 13 -13.48 -3.42 18.85
N LEU A 14 -13.67 -2.75 17.71
CA LEU A 14 -13.16 -1.40 17.50
C LEU A 14 -13.93 -0.43 18.38
N SER A 15 -13.22 0.47 19.04
CA SER A 15 -13.80 1.66 19.65
C SER A 15 -14.40 2.57 18.58
N LYS A 16 -15.26 3.50 19.00
CA LYS A 16 -15.81 4.53 18.10
C LYS A 16 -14.72 5.35 17.41
N ASP A 17 -13.60 5.60 18.09
CA ASP A 17 -12.50 6.40 17.53
C ASP A 17 -11.69 5.62 16.50
N GLU A 18 -11.47 4.32 16.73
CA GLU A 18 -10.81 3.43 15.77
C GLU A 18 -11.64 3.23 14.50
N ALA A 19 -12.95 2.93 14.65
CA ALA A 19 -13.87 2.85 13.51
C ALA A 19 -13.96 4.19 12.76
N ALA A 20 -13.95 5.31 13.49
CA ALA A 20 -13.93 6.65 12.88
C ALA A 20 -12.65 6.90 12.09
N ALA A 21 -11.51 6.40 12.55
CA ALA A 21 -10.22 6.59 11.87
C ALA A 21 -10.18 5.84 10.53
N LEU A 22 -10.69 4.60 10.49
CA LEU A 22 -10.82 3.84 9.24
C LEU A 22 -11.73 4.57 8.25
N TYR A 23 -12.91 5.01 8.70
CA TYR A 23 -13.83 5.77 7.86
C TYR A 23 -13.24 7.12 7.40
N LEU A 24 -12.51 7.80 8.28
CA LEU A 24 -11.87 9.09 7.99
C LEU A 24 -10.81 8.96 6.90
N TYR A 25 -10.08 7.84 6.90
CA TYR A 25 -9.06 7.56 5.90
C TYR A 25 -9.69 7.51 4.50
N THR A 26 -10.86 6.87 4.35
CA THR A 26 -11.50 6.67 3.04
C THR A 26 -12.36 7.85 2.61
N MET A 27 -12.86 8.65 3.56
CA MET A 27 -13.82 9.72 3.29
C MET A 27 -13.26 10.83 2.38
N GLU A 28 -13.99 11.15 1.33
CA GLU A 28 -13.82 12.39 0.56
C GLU A 28 -14.38 13.58 1.35
N MET A 29 -13.52 14.53 1.71
CA MET A 29 -13.92 15.75 2.44
C MET A 29 -14.15 16.94 1.50
N SER A 30 -13.37 17.02 0.42
CA SER A 30 -13.45 18.02 -0.65
C SER A 30 -12.55 17.60 -1.83
N ASP A 31 -12.70 18.27 -2.98
CA ASP A 31 -11.93 18.02 -4.21
C ASP A 31 -10.40 18.12 -4.03
N GLU A 32 -9.95 18.86 -2.99
CA GLU A 32 -8.54 19.19 -2.79
C GLU A 32 -7.89 18.55 -1.54
N ALA A 33 -8.68 18.05 -0.57
CA ALA A 33 -8.12 17.65 0.73
C ALA A 33 -8.84 16.45 1.36
N THR A 34 -8.47 15.24 0.96
CA THR A 34 -8.84 14.03 1.72
C THR A 34 -7.75 13.64 2.71
N ALA A 35 -8.12 13.05 3.85
CA ALA A 35 -7.17 12.57 4.83
C ALA A 35 -6.19 11.54 4.21
N TYR A 36 -6.71 10.66 3.35
CA TYR A 36 -5.91 9.77 2.50
C TYR A 36 -4.83 10.51 1.71
N ARG A 37 -5.20 11.54 0.93
CA ARG A 37 -4.26 12.25 0.06
C ARG A 37 -3.17 12.96 0.85
N LEU A 38 -3.56 13.70 1.88
CA LEU A 38 -2.62 14.47 2.70
C LEU A 38 -1.67 13.55 3.48
N LEU A 39 -2.20 12.52 4.16
CA LEU A 39 -1.38 11.57 4.90
C LEU A 39 -0.37 10.88 3.98
N ASN A 40 -0.83 10.35 2.84
CA ASN A 40 0.04 9.63 1.92
C ASN A 40 1.04 10.56 1.20
N GLN A 41 0.72 11.83 1.00
CA GLN A 41 1.70 12.81 0.55
C GLN A 41 2.78 13.04 1.61
N THR A 42 2.39 13.19 2.87
CA THR A 42 3.32 13.39 3.99
C THR A 42 4.21 12.17 4.22
N LEU A 43 3.67 10.95 4.14
CA LEU A 43 4.44 9.71 4.31
C LEU A 43 5.53 9.53 3.23
N ARG A 44 5.30 10.08 2.03
CA ARG A 44 6.25 10.06 0.91
C ARG A 44 7.28 11.19 0.97
N ALA A 45 7.04 12.24 1.76
CA ALA A 45 7.96 13.37 1.84
C ALA A 45 9.32 12.94 2.43
N GLU A 46 10.40 13.46 1.86
CA GLU A 46 11.75 13.25 2.38
C GLU A 46 11.93 13.92 3.76
N ASP A 47 11.29 15.07 3.97
CA ASP A 47 11.28 15.76 5.26
C ASP A 47 10.40 15.01 6.28
N ARG A 48 11.06 14.22 7.13
CA ARG A 48 10.43 13.44 8.20
C ARG A 48 9.86 14.31 9.34
N SER A 49 10.11 15.61 9.38
CA SER A 49 9.46 16.49 10.35
C SER A 49 7.96 16.66 10.04
N THR A 50 7.59 16.57 8.76
CA THR A 50 6.21 16.79 8.28
C THR A 50 5.23 15.72 8.74
N ILE A 51 5.70 14.52 9.10
CA ILE A 51 4.84 13.43 9.57
C ILE A 51 4.47 13.55 11.06
N ARG A 52 5.17 14.38 11.84
CA ARG A 52 4.93 14.52 13.29
C ARG A 52 3.48 14.86 13.66
N PRO A 53 2.77 15.77 12.96
CA PRO A 53 1.36 16.05 13.24
C PRO A 53 0.44 14.83 13.05
N TRP A 54 0.85 13.86 12.23
CA TRP A 54 0.07 12.66 11.95
C TRP A 54 0.30 11.51 12.93
N PHE A 55 1.27 11.59 13.84
CA PHE A 55 1.63 10.46 14.72
C PHE A 55 0.46 9.93 15.54
N PHE A 56 -0.37 10.80 16.11
CA PHE A 56 -1.55 10.35 16.86
C PHE A 56 -2.59 9.68 15.95
N TYR A 57 -2.79 10.21 14.74
CA TYR A 57 -3.69 9.60 13.77
C TYR A 57 -3.17 8.25 13.27
N LEU A 58 -1.89 8.16 12.92
CA LEU A 58 -1.22 6.92 12.51
C LEU A 58 -1.29 5.86 13.61
N LYS A 59 -1.03 6.24 14.86
CA LYS A 59 -1.15 5.32 15.99
C LYS A 59 -2.58 4.80 16.14
N LEU A 60 -3.58 5.66 15.97
CA LEU A 60 -4.99 5.27 16.06
C LEU A 60 -5.39 4.35 14.89
N LEU A 61 -4.97 4.69 13.66
CA LEU A 61 -5.21 3.90 12.47
C LEU A 61 -4.54 2.51 12.57
N ASP A 62 -3.30 2.46 13.04
CA ASP A 62 -2.55 1.23 13.30
C ASP A 62 -3.23 0.38 14.38
N SER A 63 -3.66 1.00 15.49
CA SER A 63 -4.39 0.29 16.55
C SER A 63 -5.71 -0.32 16.04
N ALA A 64 -6.43 0.41 15.18
CA ALA A 64 -7.64 -0.08 14.53
C ALA A 64 -7.33 -1.26 13.58
N ALA A 65 -6.35 -1.08 12.69
CA ALA A 65 -5.93 -2.08 11.72
C ALA A 65 -5.43 -3.38 12.37
N ASN A 66 -4.77 -3.29 13.53
CA ASN A 66 -4.28 -4.45 14.27
C ASN A 66 -5.39 -5.30 14.89
N LYS A 67 -6.57 -4.72 15.14
CA LYS A 67 -7.76 -5.46 15.61
C LYS A 67 -8.51 -6.18 14.48
N LEU A 68 -8.28 -5.77 13.22
CA LEU A 68 -8.88 -6.41 12.06
C LEU A 68 -8.13 -7.71 11.72
N PRO A 69 -8.83 -8.76 11.26
CA PRO A 69 -8.19 -9.97 10.78
C PRO A 69 -7.25 -9.65 9.62
N LYS A 70 -6.15 -10.40 9.53
CA LYS A 70 -5.25 -10.33 8.37
C LYS A 70 -5.95 -10.95 7.17
N PHE A 71 -5.98 -10.22 6.07
CA PHE A 71 -6.37 -10.72 4.76
C PHE A 71 -5.12 -11.25 4.05
N LYS A 72 -5.19 -12.51 3.60
CA LYS A 72 -4.18 -13.15 2.77
C LYS A 72 -4.81 -13.53 1.44
N GLY A 73 -4.24 -13.04 0.35
CA GLY A 73 -4.75 -13.24 -1.00
C GLY A 73 -4.34 -12.12 -1.94
N THR A 74 -4.88 -12.17 -3.14
CA THR A 74 -4.59 -11.19 -4.19
C THR A 74 -5.43 -9.93 -4.00
N VAL A 75 -4.78 -8.77 -4.04
CA VAL A 75 -5.43 -7.45 -4.08
C VAL A 75 -4.93 -6.65 -5.28
N TRP A 76 -5.80 -5.76 -5.76
CA TRP A 76 -5.58 -4.95 -6.96
C TRP A 76 -5.48 -3.48 -6.59
N ARG A 77 -4.53 -2.78 -7.20
CA ARG A 77 -4.41 -1.32 -7.06
C ARG A 77 -4.21 -0.67 -8.44
N GLY A 78 -5.07 0.29 -8.76
CA GLY A 78 -4.98 1.08 -9.98
C GLY A 78 -4.24 2.40 -9.76
N VAL A 79 -3.46 2.82 -10.75
CA VAL A 79 -2.83 4.13 -10.83
C VAL A 79 -2.98 4.70 -12.24
N ASN A 80 -3.55 5.90 -12.37
CA ASN A 80 -3.76 6.59 -13.66
C ASN A 80 -2.48 7.27 -14.21
N LYS A 81 -1.36 6.55 -14.18
CA LYS A 81 -0.08 6.90 -14.82
C LYS A 81 0.72 5.63 -15.07
N ASN A 82 1.56 5.63 -16.11
CA ASN A 82 2.54 4.58 -16.34
C ASN A 82 3.76 4.76 -15.42
N VAL A 83 3.96 3.80 -14.52
CA VAL A 83 5.14 3.76 -13.63
C VAL A 83 5.94 2.47 -13.75
N SER A 84 5.62 1.62 -14.72
CA SER A 84 6.27 0.33 -14.95
C SER A 84 7.80 0.39 -14.97
N HIS A 85 8.36 1.48 -15.51
CA HIS A 85 9.81 1.67 -15.64
C HIS A 85 10.59 1.69 -14.32
N THR A 86 9.94 1.87 -13.16
CA THR A 86 10.60 1.80 -11.85
C THR A 86 10.67 0.41 -11.25
N PHE A 87 10.06 -0.58 -11.91
CA PHE A 87 9.91 -1.94 -11.40
C PHE A 87 10.65 -2.92 -12.28
N LYS A 88 11.49 -3.75 -11.67
CA LYS A 88 12.25 -4.82 -12.32
C LYS A 88 12.11 -6.10 -11.51
N LYS A 89 12.05 -7.25 -12.18
CA LYS A 89 11.97 -8.56 -11.50
C LYS A 89 13.04 -8.68 -10.40
N GLY A 90 12.63 -9.20 -9.23
CA GLY A 90 13.46 -9.41 -8.05
C GLY A 90 13.76 -8.15 -7.23
N GLN A 91 13.26 -6.99 -7.66
CA GLN A 91 13.42 -5.76 -6.90
C GLN A 91 12.55 -5.81 -5.63
N LYS A 92 13.17 -5.61 -4.47
CA LYS A 92 12.48 -5.36 -3.20
C LYS A 92 12.19 -3.87 -3.06
N ILE A 93 10.96 -3.52 -2.68
CA ILE A 93 10.50 -2.14 -2.49
C ILE A 93 9.69 -2.03 -1.20
N THR A 94 9.73 -0.87 -0.56
CA THR A 94 8.89 -0.59 0.61
C THR A 94 7.91 0.53 0.29
N TRP A 95 6.62 0.26 0.48
CA TRP A 95 5.57 1.27 0.36
C TRP A 95 5.36 1.95 1.71
N TRP A 96 5.94 3.15 1.85
CA TRP A 96 5.86 3.95 3.07
C TRP A 96 4.50 4.60 3.32
N SER A 97 3.64 4.69 2.29
CA SER A 97 2.27 5.17 2.40
C SER A 97 1.30 4.05 2.77
N VAL A 98 0.13 4.40 3.30
CA VAL A 98 -0.99 3.46 3.35
C VAL A 98 -1.49 3.24 1.92
N SER A 99 -1.60 2.00 1.47
CA SER A 99 -2.05 1.69 0.10
C SER A 99 -3.45 1.09 0.11
N SER A 100 -4.45 1.86 -0.35
CA SER A 100 -5.78 1.32 -0.68
C SER A 100 -5.72 0.41 -1.91
N CYS A 101 -6.31 -0.77 -1.77
CA CYS A 101 -6.45 -1.79 -2.79
C CYS A 101 -7.89 -2.33 -2.75
N SER A 102 -8.28 -3.11 -3.75
CA SER A 102 -9.55 -3.84 -3.77
C SER A 102 -9.31 -5.32 -4.02
N THR A 103 -10.13 -6.20 -3.46
CA THR A 103 -10.16 -7.61 -3.88
C THR A 103 -10.92 -7.82 -5.19
N SER A 104 -11.67 -6.82 -5.65
CA SER A 104 -12.47 -6.87 -6.88
C SER A 104 -11.72 -6.27 -8.06
N VAL A 105 -11.50 -7.08 -9.09
CA VAL A 105 -10.93 -6.60 -10.36
C VAL A 105 -11.89 -5.64 -11.07
N ASP A 106 -13.20 -5.83 -10.91
CA ASP A 106 -14.21 -4.99 -11.55
C ASP A 106 -14.17 -3.56 -11.01
N VAL A 107 -14.02 -3.41 -9.69
CA VAL A 107 -13.87 -2.09 -9.03
C VAL A 107 -12.65 -1.36 -9.59
N ILE A 108 -11.50 -2.03 -9.67
CA ILE A 108 -10.28 -1.40 -10.19
C ILE A 108 -10.35 -1.15 -11.70
N SER A 109 -11.00 -2.03 -12.46
CA SER A 109 -11.24 -1.82 -13.88
C SER A 109 -12.10 -0.57 -14.11
N SER A 110 -13.16 -0.39 -13.32
CA SER A 110 -13.98 0.83 -13.37
C SER A 110 -13.20 2.08 -12.96
N PHE A 111 -12.35 1.99 -11.93
CA PHE A 111 -11.51 3.09 -11.47
C PHE A 111 -10.48 3.53 -12.53
N LEU A 112 -9.83 2.59 -13.20
CA LEU A 112 -8.86 2.88 -14.26
C LEU A 112 -9.53 3.39 -15.54
N GLY A 113 -10.74 2.91 -15.83
CA GLY A 113 -11.52 3.29 -17.01
C GLY A 113 -10.70 3.16 -18.30
N ASN A 114 -10.75 4.20 -19.14
CA ASN A 114 -10.02 4.27 -20.41
C ASN A 114 -8.77 5.14 -20.32
N ALA A 115 -8.13 5.24 -19.14
CA ALA A 115 -6.93 6.04 -18.98
C ALA A 115 -5.83 5.58 -19.96
N PRO A 116 -5.25 6.49 -20.77
CA PRO A 116 -4.39 6.11 -21.91
C PRO A 116 -3.05 5.50 -21.50
N GLN A 117 -2.61 5.79 -20.27
CA GLN A 117 -1.40 5.24 -19.65
C GLN A 117 -1.71 4.98 -18.18
N SER A 118 -1.88 3.72 -17.82
CA SER A 118 -2.25 3.31 -16.47
C SER A 118 -1.41 2.13 -16.00
N THR A 119 -1.32 1.98 -14.69
CA THR A 119 -0.64 0.86 -14.05
C THR A 119 -1.63 0.12 -13.16
N LEU A 120 -1.73 -1.19 -13.37
CA LEU A 120 -2.44 -2.12 -12.51
C LEU A 120 -1.42 -2.93 -11.72
N PHE A 121 -1.47 -2.80 -10.40
CA PHE A 121 -0.73 -3.66 -9.50
C PHE A 121 -1.58 -4.88 -9.15
N ASN A 122 -1.04 -6.06 -9.43
CA ASN A 122 -1.49 -7.34 -8.91
C ASN A 122 -0.60 -7.67 -7.69
N ILE A 123 -1.17 -7.75 -6.49
CA ILE A 123 -0.39 -7.87 -5.25
C ILE A 123 -0.86 -9.10 -4.48
N ASP A 124 0.03 -10.08 -4.32
CA ASP A 124 -0.17 -11.20 -3.40
C ASP A 124 0.20 -10.72 -2.00
N CYS A 125 -0.79 -10.35 -1.20
CA CYS A 125 -0.60 -9.83 0.15
C CYS A 125 -0.88 -10.90 1.22
N VAL A 126 -0.27 -10.74 2.39
CA VAL A 126 -0.42 -11.60 3.56
C VAL A 126 -0.87 -10.85 4.80
N ASN A 127 -0.61 -9.54 4.89
CA ASN A 127 -0.99 -8.69 6.03
C ASN A 127 -2.02 -7.61 5.66
N GLY A 128 -2.73 -7.75 4.53
CA GLY A 128 -3.79 -6.82 4.14
C GLY A 128 -4.86 -6.70 5.22
N LYS A 129 -5.50 -5.53 5.31
CA LYS A 129 -6.58 -5.28 6.27
C LYS A 129 -7.85 -4.91 5.53
N SER A 130 -8.83 -5.80 5.52
CA SER A 130 -10.14 -5.50 4.93
C SER A 130 -10.85 -4.46 5.78
N ILE A 131 -11.22 -3.34 5.15
CA ILE A 131 -11.95 -2.25 5.79
C ILE A 131 -13.33 -2.02 5.16
N ALA A 132 -13.81 -2.97 4.36
CA ALA A 132 -15.09 -2.89 3.65
C ALA A 132 -16.30 -2.56 4.57
N ALA A 133 -16.27 -3.01 5.83
CA ALA A 133 -17.30 -2.73 6.83
C ALA A 133 -17.16 -1.36 7.54
N TYR A 134 -16.07 -0.63 7.29
CA TYR A 134 -15.67 0.59 7.99
C TYR A 134 -15.30 1.75 7.04
N THR A 135 -15.46 1.57 5.73
CA THR A 135 -15.16 2.55 4.68
C THR A 135 -16.39 3.38 4.32
N SER A 136 -16.16 4.54 3.70
CA SER A 136 -17.19 5.36 3.05
C SER A 136 -17.66 4.78 1.71
N TYR A 137 -16.95 3.77 1.17
CA TYR A 137 -17.23 3.14 -0.12
C TYR A 137 -17.45 1.62 0.05
N PRO A 138 -18.61 1.17 0.57
CA PRO A 138 -18.83 -0.23 0.95
C PRO A 138 -18.84 -1.21 -0.23
N THR A 139 -18.92 -0.72 -1.46
CA THR A 139 -18.93 -1.53 -2.69
C THR A 139 -17.54 -1.71 -3.32
N GLU A 140 -16.49 -1.15 -2.72
CA GLU A 140 -15.14 -1.21 -3.27
C GLU A 140 -14.33 -2.44 -2.82
N ASP A 141 -14.88 -3.27 -1.92
CA ASP A 141 -14.19 -4.41 -1.31
C ASP A 141 -12.77 -4.02 -0.84
N GLU A 142 -12.69 -2.88 -0.14
CA GLU A 142 -11.43 -2.20 0.13
C GLU A 142 -10.57 -2.98 1.14
N VAL A 143 -9.30 -3.16 0.76
CA VAL A 143 -8.23 -3.71 1.60
C VAL A 143 -7.09 -2.70 1.62
N ILE A 144 -6.64 -2.31 2.80
CA ILE A 144 -5.46 -1.46 2.96
C ILE A 144 -4.21 -2.27 3.27
N LEU A 145 -3.09 -1.87 2.68
CA LEU A 145 -1.75 -2.27 3.10
C LEU A 145 -1.18 -1.16 3.97
N MET A 146 -0.64 -1.53 5.14
CA MET A 146 -0.15 -0.56 6.11
C MET A 146 1.18 0.09 5.66
N PRO A 147 1.50 1.31 6.15
CA PRO A 147 2.78 1.95 5.88
C PRO A 147 3.95 1.04 6.24
N GLY A 148 4.94 0.96 5.36
CA GLY A 148 6.11 0.10 5.53
C GLY A 148 5.94 -1.31 4.97
N THR A 149 4.84 -1.62 4.29
CA THR A 149 4.68 -2.92 3.59
C THR A 149 5.82 -3.11 2.59
N THR A 150 6.56 -4.21 2.72
CA THR A 150 7.65 -4.58 1.81
C THR A 150 7.15 -5.57 0.76
N LEU A 151 7.49 -5.31 -0.49
CA LEU A 151 7.01 -6.06 -1.64
C LEU A 151 8.19 -6.45 -2.54
N GLU A 152 8.13 -7.62 -3.15
CA GLU A 152 9.03 -8.06 -4.21
C GLU A 152 8.33 -8.06 -5.56
N VAL A 153 9.01 -7.58 -6.60
CA VAL A 153 8.54 -7.67 -7.98
C VAL A 153 8.74 -9.09 -8.52
N VAL A 154 7.64 -9.82 -8.70
CA VAL A 154 7.66 -11.25 -9.07
C VAL A 154 8.13 -11.46 -10.52
N ALA A 155 7.76 -10.55 -11.42
CA ALA A 155 8.07 -10.62 -12.84
C ALA A 155 8.28 -9.23 -13.43
N ASN A 156 8.97 -9.15 -14.59
CA ASN A 156 9.09 -7.88 -15.30
C ASN A 156 7.69 -7.38 -15.71
N PRO A 157 7.44 -6.06 -15.67
CA PRO A 157 6.12 -5.52 -16.01
C PRO A 157 5.63 -5.96 -17.38
N LEU A 158 4.35 -6.33 -17.47
CA LEU A 158 3.69 -6.67 -18.72
C LEU A 158 3.04 -5.42 -19.32
N HIS A 159 3.29 -5.18 -20.60
CA HIS A 159 2.70 -4.06 -21.33
C HIS A 159 1.58 -4.58 -22.23
N HIS A 160 0.35 -4.19 -21.94
CA HIS A 160 -0.80 -4.57 -22.76
C HIS A 160 -1.01 -3.59 -23.92
N HIS A 161 -1.51 -4.12 -25.04
CA HIS A 161 -1.91 -3.32 -26.20
C HIS A 161 -3.11 -2.44 -25.80
N GLY A 162 -2.87 -1.15 -25.56
CA GLY A 162 -3.87 -0.23 -25.00
C GLY A 162 -3.34 0.70 -23.90
N GLY A 163 -2.06 0.56 -23.50
CA GLY A 163 -1.43 1.48 -22.54
C GLY A 163 -1.61 1.11 -21.07
N LEU A 164 -2.16 -0.08 -20.81
CA LEU A 164 -2.19 -0.67 -19.47
C LEU A 164 -0.88 -1.42 -19.19
N HIS A 165 -0.26 -1.09 -18.06
CA HIS A 165 0.94 -1.75 -17.55
C HIS A 165 0.59 -2.57 -16.32
N ILE A 166 0.94 -3.86 -16.31
CA ILE A 166 0.63 -4.76 -15.20
C ILE A 166 1.92 -5.09 -14.45
N ILE A 167 1.90 -4.91 -13.13
CA ILE A 167 3.01 -5.20 -12.24
C ILE A 167 2.55 -6.22 -11.21
N HIS A 168 3.26 -7.35 -11.13
CA HIS A 168 2.99 -8.39 -10.13
C HIS A 168 3.96 -8.24 -8.96
N LEU A 169 3.39 -8.03 -7.78
CA LEU A 169 4.09 -7.90 -6.51
C LEU A 169 3.69 -9.02 -5.57
N LYS A 170 4.62 -9.46 -4.73
CA LYS A 170 4.36 -10.34 -3.59
C LYS A 170 4.81 -9.62 -2.32
N GLU A 171 3.97 -9.59 -1.29
CA GLU A 171 4.38 -9.11 0.03
C GLU A 171 5.42 -10.04 0.63
N ILE A 172 6.52 -9.46 1.11
CA ILE A 172 7.57 -10.18 1.82
C ILE A 172 7.12 -10.33 3.27
N SER A 173 6.99 -11.57 3.72
CA SER A 173 6.66 -11.89 5.10
C SER A 173 7.90 -12.30 5.88
N GLU A 174 7.82 -12.28 7.22
CA GLU A 174 8.91 -12.75 8.09
C GLU A 174 9.34 -14.18 7.74
N ASP A 175 8.41 -15.03 7.30
CA ASP A 175 8.69 -16.40 6.85
C ASP A 175 9.54 -16.46 5.55
N ASP A 176 9.48 -15.43 4.70
CA ASP A 176 10.22 -15.39 3.43
C ASP A 176 11.68 -14.93 3.61
N ASP A 177 11.99 -14.16 4.66
CA ASP A 177 13.34 -13.67 4.93
C ASP A 177 14.26 -14.80 5.49
N ASP A 178 13.71 -15.73 6.27
CA ASP A 178 14.44 -16.89 6.81
C ASP A 178 14.85 -17.90 5.72
N GLU A 179 14.02 -18.11 4.69
CA GLU A 179 14.34 -19.00 3.56
C GLU A 179 15.48 -18.45 2.69
N GLN A 180 15.60 -17.13 2.57
CA GLN A 180 16.68 -16.49 1.80
C GLN A 180 18.02 -16.48 2.54
N GLU A 181 18.04 -16.34 3.88
CA GLU A 181 19.29 -16.47 4.65
C GLU A 181 19.83 -17.91 4.66
N SER A 182 18.95 -18.92 4.69
CA SER A 182 19.37 -20.33 4.68
C SER A 182 19.98 -20.80 3.35
N SER A 183 19.63 -20.14 2.24
CA SER A 183 20.13 -20.47 0.89
C SER A 183 21.40 -19.70 0.49
N GLY A 184 21.80 -18.69 1.26
CA GLY A 184 22.96 -17.83 0.97
C GLY A 184 24.29 -18.30 1.57
N LEU A 185 24.32 -19.34 2.40
CA LEU A 185 25.53 -19.77 3.11
C LEU A 185 26.36 -20.80 2.30
N SER A 186 26.87 -20.40 1.13
CA SER A 186 28.04 -21.08 0.56
C SER A 186 28.92 -20.12 -0.27
N THR A 187 30.21 -20.11 0.09
CA THR A 187 31.37 -19.43 -0.52
C THR A 187 31.62 -17.96 -0.12
N ALA A 188 32.64 -17.79 0.72
CA ALA A 188 33.26 -16.51 1.05
C ALA A 188 34.42 -16.18 0.08
N SER A 189 34.64 -14.90 -0.22
CA SER A 189 35.98 -14.29 -0.33
C SER A 189 35.87 -12.76 -0.32
N ALA A 190 36.70 -12.12 0.50
CA ALA A 190 36.78 -10.68 0.67
C ALA A 190 37.63 -9.98 -0.40
N SER A 191 37.27 -8.74 -0.76
CA SER A 191 38.20 -7.68 -1.17
C SER A 191 37.52 -6.31 -1.10
N ALA A 192 38.21 -5.35 -0.49
CA ALA A 192 37.77 -3.97 -0.30
C ALA A 192 37.91 -3.11 -1.57
N THR A 193 37.07 -2.07 -1.71
CA THR A 193 37.46 -0.70 -2.12
C THR A 193 36.29 0.27 -1.95
N ALA A 194 36.62 1.51 -1.54
CA ALA A 194 35.70 2.63 -1.32
C ALA A 194 35.31 3.34 -2.63
N SER A 195 34.15 4.03 -2.61
CA SER A 195 33.87 5.38 -3.14
C SER A 195 32.53 5.52 -3.89
N VAL A 196 31.73 6.47 -3.42
CA VAL A 196 30.80 7.38 -4.13
C VAL A 196 29.67 6.79 -4.99
N ALA A 197 28.42 7.04 -4.58
CA ALA A 197 27.38 7.58 -5.47
C ALA A 197 26.21 8.18 -4.69
N LYS A 198 26.04 9.50 -4.87
CA LYS A 198 24.85 10.28 -4.56
C LYS A 198 23.74 9.92 -5.56
N LYS A 199 22.49 10.18 -5.15
CA LYS A 199 21.32 10.56 -5.99
C LYS A 199 20.41 9.41 -6.42
N PHE A 200 19.34 9.18 -5.65
CA PHE A 200 18.00 8.91 -6.21
C PHE A 200 16.96 9.53 -5.26
N SER A 201 16.81 10.85 -5.39
CA SER A 201 15.58 11.55 -5.07
C SER A 201 14.65 11.45 -6.28
N SER A 202 13.35 11.49 -6.00
CA SER A 202 12.21 11.34 -6.91
C SER A 202 11.86 9.90 -7.29
N MET A 203 10.83 9.38 -6.64
CA MET A 203 9.61 8.94 -7.32
C MET A 203 8.49 8.71 -6.31
N ASN A 204 7.70 9.77 -6.13
CA ASN A 204 6.44 9.77 -5.41
C ASN A 204 5.38 9.04 -6.26
N LEU A 205 4.99 7.86 -5.80
CA LEU A 205 3.84 7.11 -6.31
C LEU A 205 2.71 7.03 -5.29
#